data_AF-A0A419YMN1-F1
#
_entry.id   AF-A0A419YMN1-F1
#
_cell.length_a   1.000
_cell.length_b   1.000
_cell.length_c   1.000
_cell.angle_alpha   90.00
_cell.angle_beta   90.00
_cell.angle_gamma   90.00
#
_symmetry.space_group_name_H-M   'P 1'
#
loop_
_entity.id
_entity.type
_entity.pdbx_description
1 polymer ?
#
loop_
_entity_poly.entity_id
_entity_poly.type
_entity_poly.pdbx_seq_one_letter_code
_entity_poly.pdbx_strand_id
1 'polypeptide(L)'
;MMIPHDQVRFVSGASAPILLLGGVPVHEALPVLRTSDGAVPALDGWQLVARLTLCLLDGPGDAGCVLPTLGSTAELDAVAAWCAQVEEVGGALVVSLPHRSDLAGPLDWPALLDGGAHGGFARSTG
;
A
#
# COMPACT_ATOMS: atom_id res chain seq x y z
N MET A 1 -6.95 -1.57 -12.47
CA MET A 1 -7.70 -0.28 -12.51
C MET A 1 -6.81 0.89 -12.10
N MET A 2 -7.00 2.12 -12.59
CA MET A 2 -6.21 3.28 -12.13
C MET A 2 -6.84 3.95 -10.89
N ILE A 3 -6.06 4.15 -9.83
CA ILE A 3 -6.49 4.80 -8.58
C ILE A 3 -6.12 6.28 -8.60
N PRO A 4 -7.04 7.20 -8.25
CA PRO A 4 -6.71 8.61 -8.09
C PRO A 4 -5.67 8.86 -6.99
N HIS A 5 -4.80 9.84 -7.18
CA HIS A 5 -3.73 10.17 -6.23
C HIS A 5 -4.25 10.49 -4.82
N ASP A 6 -5.45 11.05 -4.70
CA ASP A 6 -6.08 11.42 -3.43
C ASP A 6 -6.67 10.25 -2.62
N GLN A 7 -6.52 9.02 -3.13
CA GLN A 7 -6.88 7.75 -2.48
C GLN A 7 -5.64 6.91 -2.15
N VAL A 8 -4.44 7.50 -2.25
CA VAL A 8 -3.16 6.80 -2.09
C VAL A 8 -2.24 7.59 -1.17
N ARG A 9 -1.51 6.90 -0.31
CA ARG A 9 -0.42 7.48 0.46
C ARG A 9 0.78 6.54 0.52
N PHE A 10 1.94 7.04 0.15
CA PHE A 10 3.23 6.36 0.30
C PHE A 10 3.85 6.80 1.61
N VAL A 11 4.10 5.87 2.52
CA VAL A 11 4.69 6.16 3.84
C VAL A 11 6.02 5.45 3.97
N SER A 12 7.09 6.23 4.10
CA SER A 12 8.47 5.79 4.31
C SER A 12 8.94 6.09 5.72
N GLY A 13 10.07 5.50 6.14
CA GLY A 13 10.67 5.74 7.47
C GLY A 13 10.02 4.97 8.64
N ALA A 14 8.97 4.21 8.37
CA ALA A 14 8.51 3.15 9.27
C ALA A 14 9.40 1.89 9.15
N SER A 15 9.20 0.91 10.02
CA SER A 15 9.94 -0.38 9.99
C SER A 15 9.82 -1.13 8.65
N ALA A 16 8.77 -0.87 7.88
CA ALA A 16 8.61 -1.27 6.49
C ALA A 16 7.92 -0.14 5.70
N PRO A 17 8.18 0.01 4.39
CA PRO A 17 7.46 0.97 3.57
C PRO A 17 5.99 0.55 3.45
N ILE A 18 5.07 1.52 3.50
CA ILE A 18 3.63 1.25 3.53
C ILE A 18 2.98 1.89 2.30
N LEU A 19 2.15 1.12 1.60
CA LEU A 19 1.21 1.60 0.61
C LEU A 19 -0.18 1.65 1.25
N LEU A 20 -0.69 2.87 1.49
CA LEU A 20 -2.04 3.06 2.01
C LEU A 20 -3.02 3.42 0.89
N LEU A 21 -4.16 2.74 0.91
CA LEU A 21 -5.26 2.91 -0.03
C LEU A 21 -6.55 3.20 0.73
N GLY A 22 -7.42 4.07 0.22
CA GLY A 22 -8.67 4.42 0.92
C GLY A 22 -9.85 4.49 -0.02
N GLY A 23 -10.89 3.69 0.24
CA GLY A 23 -12.11 3.64 -0.57
C GLY A 23 -11.89 3.12 -1.98
N VAL A 24 -10.89 2.27 -2.18
CA VAL A 24 -10.49 1.76 -3.50
C VAL A 24 -11.23 0.47 -3.86
N PRO A 25 -11.57 0.22 -5.13
CA PRO A 25 -12.29 -1.00 -5.53
C PRO A 25 -11.53 -2.31 -5.25
N VAL A 26 -10.20 -2.25 -5.14
CA VAL A 26 -9.36 -3.42 -4.82
C VAL A 26 -9.47 -3.87 -3.35
N HIS A 27 -10.13 -3.09 -2.49
CA HIS A 27 -10.28 -3.36 -1.06
C HIS A 27 -10.83 -4.76 -0.78
N GLU A 28 -11.96 -5.13 -1.41
CA GLU A 28 -12.63 -6.41 -1.19
C GLU A 28 -11.87 -7.62 -1.73
N ALA A 29 -10.91 -7.40 -2.65
CA ALA A 29 -10.06 -8.47 -3.19
C ALA A 29 -8.88 -8.78 -2.26
N LEU A 30 -8.49 -7.84 -1.40
CA LEU A 30 -7.45 -8.03 -0.41
C LEU A 30 -8.01 -8.79 0.80
N PRO A 31 -7.22 -9.66 1.44
CA PRO A 31 -7.65 -10.33 2.67
C PRO A 31 -7.76 -9.34 3.83
N VAL A 32 -8.59 -9.65 4.83
CA VAL A 32 -8.65 -8.86 6.07
C VAL A 32 -7.28 -8.81 6.72
N LEU A 33 -6.80 -7.61 7.04
CA LEU A 33 -5.49 -7.41 7.66
C LEU A 33 -5.57 -7.84 9.13
N ARG A 34 -4.94 -8.96 9.45
CA ARG A 34 -4.77 -9.45 10.82
C ARG A 34 -3.30 -9.71 11.08
N THR A 35 -2.80 -9.27 12.23
CA THR A 35 -1.47 -9.64 12.68
C THR A 35 -1.53 -10.97 13.43
N SER A 36 -0.55 -11.83 13.19
CA SER A 36 -0.35 -13.08 13.93
C SER A 36 1.03 -13.04 14.56
N ASP A 37 1.12 -13.18 15.89
CA ASP A 37 2.38 -13.09 16.65
C ASP A 37 3.18 -11.80 16.36
N GLY A 38 2.48 -10.70 16.08
CA GLY A 38 3.07 -9.41 15.75
C GLY A 38 3.58 -9.27 14.30
N ALA A 39 3.46 -10.30 13.47
CA ALA A 39 3.82 -10.26 12.05
C ALA A 39 2.58 -10.03 11.17
N VAL A 40 2.77 -9.30 10.07
CA VAL A 40 1.77 -9.15 9.02
C VAL A 40 1.95 -10.27 7.99
N PRO A 41 0.89 -11.00 7.62
CA PRO A 41 0.99 -12.08 6.63
C PRO A 41 1.39 -11.56 5.24
N ALA A 42 2.01 -12.44 4.45
CA ALA A 42 2.26 -12.20 3.04
C ALA A 42 0.95 -12.20 2.25
N LEU A 43 0.88 -11.37 1.21
CA LEU A 43 -0.20 -11.39 0.24
C LEU A 43 0.12 -12.39 -0.87
N ASP A 44 -0.28 -13.64 -0.67
CA ASP A 44 -0.06 -14.70 -1.66
C ASP A 44 -0.77 -14.37 -2.98
N GLY A 45 -0.02 -14.47 -4.09
CA GLY A 45 -0.52 -14.13 -5.43
C GLY A 45 -0.57 -12.63 -5.72
N TRP A 46 -0.14 -11.77 -4.79
CA TRP A 46 0.00 -10.33 -5.03
C TRP A 46 1.46 -9.92 -5.18
N GLN A 47 1.71 -8.97 -6.06
CA GLN A 47 3.02 -8.39 -6.30
C GLN A 47 2.93 -6.87 -6.36
N LEU A 48 4.02 -6.23 -5.98
CA LEU A 48 4.19 -4.79 -6.01
C LEU A 48 5.28 -4.42 -7.02
N VAL A 49 4.99 -3.49 -7.91
CA VAL A 49 6.01 -2.84 -8.75
C VAL A 49 6.08 -1.38 -8.33
N ALA A 50 7.11 -1.03 -7.57
CA ALA A 50 7.38 0.34 -7.18
C ALA A 50 8.27 1.02 -8.23
N ARG A 51 7.76 2.07 -8.88
CA ARG A 51 8.55 2.96 -9.76
C ARG A 51 8.25 4.41 -9.41
N LEU A 52 9.18 5.28 -9.77
CA LEU A 52 9.09 6.71 -9.49
C LEU A 52 7.86 7.38 -10.11
N THR A 53 7.38 6.89 -11.25
CA THR A 53 6.27 7.48 -12.01
C THR A 53 4.94 6.73 -11.89
N LEU A 54 4.99 5.46 -11.48
CA LEU A 54 3.83 4.62 -11.27
C LEU A 54 4.13 3.55 -10.22
N CYS A 55 3.12 3.19 -9.44
CA CYS A 55 3.13 1.97 -8.64
C CYS A 55 2.07 1.02 -9.19
N LEU A 56 2.36 -0.28 -9.22
CA LEU A 56 1.39 -1.32 -9.55
C LEU A 56 1.25 -2.23 -8.34
N LEU A 57 0.03 -2.45 -7.90
CA LEU A 57 -0.34 -3.57 -7.04
C LEU A 57 -1.06 -4.59 -7.93
N ASP A 58 -0.35 -5.63 -8.31
CA ASP A 58 -0.85 -6.71 -9.15
C ASP A 58 -1.37 -7.86 -8.29
N GLY A 59 -2.53 -8.39 -8.62
CA GLY A 59 -3.22 -9.41 -7.82
C GLY A 59 -3.81 -10.51 -8.72
N PRO A 60 -4.42 -11.54 -8.11
CA PRO A 60 -4.94 -12.67 -8.85
C PRO A 60 -6.16 -12.30 -9.73
N GLY A 61 -6.21 -12.89 -10.93
CA GLY A 61 -7.30 -12.66 -11.88
C GLY A 61 -7.29 -11.23 -12.43
N ASP A 62 -8.41 -10.53 -12.31
CA ASP A 62 -8.52 -9.11 -12.68
C ASP A 62 -8.34 -8.16 -11.48
N ALA A 63 -7.95 -8.70 -10.31
CA ALA A 63 -7.72 -7.89 -9.11
C ALA A 63 -6.37 -7.17 -9.23
N GLY A 64 -6.38 -5.85 -9.06
CA GLY A 64 -5.15 -5.06 -9.07
C GLY A 64 -5.37 -3.62 -9.46
N CYS A 65 -4.37 -2.79 -9.18
CA CYS A 65 -4.48 -1.37 -9.43
C CYS A 65 -3.15 -0.68 -9.76
N VAL A 66 -3.24 0.32 -10.62
CA VAL A 66 -2.16 1.23 -10.99
C VAL A 66 -2.36 2.53 -10.25
N LEU A 67 -1.31 3.03 -9.62
CA LEU A 67 -1.32 4.22 -8.79
C LEU A 67 -0.32 5.22 -9.38
N PRO A 68 -0.79 6.37 -9.90
CA PRO A 68 0.10 7.45 -10.29
C PRO A 68 0.84 7.96 -9.05
N THR A 69 2.17 8.03 -9.13
CA THR A 69 3.02 8.52 -8.02
C THR A 69 3.48 9.96 -8.24
N LEU A 70 3.19 10.55 -9.40
CA LEU A 70 3.55 11.92 -9.74
C LEU A 70 2.41 12.87 -9.38
N GLY A 71 2.64 13.74 -8.38
CA GLY A 71 1.78 14.86 -8.04
C GLY A 71 2.54 16.19 -8.06
N SER A 72 3.56 16.30 -7.21
CA SER A 72 4.41 17.48 -7.03
C SER A 72 5.89 17.11 -6.81
N THR A 73 6.81 18.08 -6.90
CA THR A 73 8.25 17.82 -6.71
C THR A 73 8.60 17.36 -5.30
N ALA A 74 7.93 17.86 -4.26
CA ALA A 74 8.14 17.39 -2.89
C ALA A 74 7.64 15.94 -2.69
N GLU A 75 6.58 15.56 -3.40
CA GLU A 75 6.11 14.18 -3.43
C GLU A 75 7.07 13.28 -4.21
N LEU A 76 7.80 13.80 -5.19
CA LEU A 76 8.78 13.04 -5.96
C LEU A 76 9.92 12.50 -5.09
N ASP A 77 10.52 13.33 -4.24
CA ASP A 77 11.59 12.90 -3.34
C ASP A 77 11.08 11.90 -2.30
N ALA A 78 9.86 12.11 -1.78
CA ALA A 78 9.21 11.19 -0.86
C ALA A 78 8.91 9.83 -1.50
N VAL A 79 8.42 9.82 -2.75
CA VAL A 79 8.21 8.61 -3.54
C VAL A 79 9.53 7.93 -3.87
N ALA A 80 10.58 8.67 -4.23
CA ALA A 80 11.90 8.10 -4.50
C ALA A 80 12.45 7.39 -3.25
N ALA A 81 12.36 8.03 -2.08
CA ALA A 81 12.74 7.43 -0.81
C ALA A 81 11.91 6.18 -0.49
N TRP A 82 10.59 6.22 -0.75
CA TRP A 82 9.72 5.06 -0.59
C TRP A 82 10.10 3.92 -1.55
N CYS A 83 10.34 4.19 -2.83
CA CYS A 83 10.77 3.18 -3.80
C CYS A 83 12.10 2.53 -3.38
N ALA A 84 13.08 3.31 -2.95
CA ALA A 84 14.35 2.79 -2.45
C ALA A 84 14.15 1.88 -1.22
N GLN A 85 13.27 2.28 -0.30
CA GLN A 85 12.93 1.46 0.87
C GLN A 85 12.21 0.16 0.47
N VAL A 86 11.33 0.19 -0.55
CA VAL A 86 10.66 -1.00 -1.08
C VAL A 86 11.67 -1.98 -1.68
N GLU A 87 12.68 -1.48 -2.40
CA GLU A 87 13.75 -2.30 -2.94
C GLU A 87 14.59 -2.93 -1.82
N GLU A 88 14.99 -2.13 -0.82
CA GLU A 88 15.77 -2.60 0.33
C GLU A 88 15.05 -3.70 1.13
N VAL A 89 13.75 -3.51 1.39
CA VAL A 89 12.93 -4.45 2.17
C VAL A 89 12.39 -5.61 1.31
N GLY A 90 12.44 -5.48 -0.02
CA GLY A 90 11.94 -6.47 -0.98
C GLY A 90 10.41 -6.51 -1.08
N GLY A 91 9.72 -5.40 -0.79
CA GLY A 91 8.26 -5.30 -0.78
C GLY A 91 7.74 -4.13 0.04
N ALA A 92 6.41 -4.07 0.20
CA ALA A 92 5.74 -3.10 1.05
C ALA A 92 4.56 -3.71 1.79
N LEU A 93 4.23 -3.10 2.93
CA LEU A 93 2.97 -3.34 3.61
C LEU A 93 1.85 -2.61 2.88
N VAL A 94 0.91 -3.35 2.31
CA VAL A 94 -0.30 -2.81 1.70
C VAL A 94 -1.39 -2.75 2.76
N VAL A 95 -1.97 -1.56 2.96
CA VAL A 95 -3.11 -1.34 3.85
C VAL A 95 -4.20 -0.64 3.06
N SER A 96 -5.33 -1.31 2.90
CA SER A 96 -6.52 -0.79 2.25
C SER A 96 -7.59 -0.52 3.30
N LEU A 97 -8.10 0.71 3.30
CA LEU A 97 -9.13 1.21 4.21
C LEU A 97 -10.47 1.34 3.48
N PRO A 98 -11.59 1.11 4.17
CA PRO A 98 -12.91 1.12 3.55
C PRO A 98 -13.31 2.51 3.04
N HIS A 99 -12.83 3.58 3.68
CA HIS A 99 -13.17 4.95 3.29
C HIS A 99 -11.94 5.80 3.00
N ARG A 100 -12.09 6.70 2.03
CA ARG A 100 -11.04 7.66 1.67
C ARG A 100 -10.70 8.62 2.81
N SER A 101 -11.67 8.98 3.65
CA SER A 101 -11.47 9.84 4.82
C SER A 101 -10.42 9.29 5.79
N ASP A 102 -10.24 7.98 5.81
CA ASP A 102 -9.40 7.27 6.78
C ASP A 102 -7.91 7.37 6.41
N LEU A 103 -7.59 7.91 5.22
CA LEU A 103 -6.22 8.25 4.83
C LEU A 103 -5.70 9.52 5.48
N ALA A 104 -6.58 10.34 6.08
CA ALA A 104 -6.21 11.60 6.69
C ALA A 104 -5.58 11.37 8.08
N GLY A 105 -4.43 12.00 8.33
CA GLY A 105 -3.80 12.00 9.65
C GLY A 105 -2.82 10.85 9.92
N PRO A 106 -2.31 10.75 11.15
CA PRO A 106 -1.36 9.72 11.55
C PRO A 106 -1.96 8.31 11.54
N LEU A 107 -1.14 7.28 11.34
CA LEU A 107 -1.57 5.89 11.37
C LEU A 107 -1.77 5.43 12.82
N ASP A 108 -3.00 5.10 13.18
CA ASP A 108 -3.34 4.44 14.44
C ASP A 108 -3.46 2.93 14.20
N TRP A 109 -2.33 2.21 14.33
CA TRP A 109 -2.25 0.78 14.02
C TRP A 109 -3.28 -0.09 14.74
N PRO A 110 -3.47 0.03 16.07
CA PRO A 110 -4.55 -0.67 16.76
C PRO A 110 -5.92 -0.46 16.12
N ALA A 111 -6.29 0.81 15.86
CA ALA A 111 -7.58 1.12 15.26
C ALA A 111 -7.72 0.57 13.83
N LEU A 112 -6.63 0.59 13.05
CA LEU A 112 -6.61 0.04 11.69
C LEU A 112 -6.81 -1.47 11.67
N LEU A 113 -6.14 -2.20 12.57
CA LEU A 113 -6.23 -3.65 12.67
C LEU A 113 -7.61 -4.13 13.15
N ASP A 114 -8.30 -3.33 13.97
CA ASP A 114 -9.65 -3.64 14.46
C ASP A 114 -10.77 -3.11 13.54
N GLY A 115 -10.48 -2.07 12.75
CA GLY A 115 -11.45 -1.28 11.99
C GLY A 115 -11.81 -1.77 10.58
N GLY A 116 -11.44 -2.99 10.22
CA GLY A 116 -11.76 -3.56 8.90
C GLY A 116 -10.78 -3.17 7.80
N ALA A 117 -9.52 -2.90 8.13
CA ALA A 117 -8.49 -2.78 7.11
C ALA A 117 -8.25 -4.13 6.41
N HIS A 118 -7.95 -4.07 5.13
CA HIS A 118 -7.56 -5.22 4.30
C HIS A 118 -6.13 -5.04 3.81
N GLY A 119 -5.42 -6.13 3.55
CA GLY A 119 -4.08 -6.11 3.00
C GLY A 119 -3.12 -7.06 3.71
N GLY A 120 -1.83 -6.74 3.61
CA GLY A 120 -0.73 -7.60 4.01
C GLY A 120 0.57 -7.19 3.34
N PHE A 121 1.61 -8.02 3.44
CA PHE A 121 2.90 -7.73 2.83
C PHE A 121 2.96 -8.21 1.38
N ALA A 122 3.01 -7.28 0.42
CA ALA A 122 3.20 -7.59 -1.00
C ALA A 122 4.69 -7.58 -1.34
N ARG A 123 5.16 -8.64 -1.99
CA ARG A 123 6.55 -8.73 -2.46
C ARG A 123 6.79 -7.79 -3.63
N SER A 124 7.96 -7.18 -3.66
CA SER A 124 8.38 -6.39 -4.81
C SER A 124 8.89 -7.30 -5.92
N THR A 125 8.45 -7.08 -7.15
CA THR A 125 9.11 -7.63 -8.35
C THR A 125 10.01 -6.55 -8.95
N GLY A 126 11.30 -6.89 -9.08
CA GLY A 126 12.39 -6.02 -9.53
C GLY A 126 12.05 -5.10 -10.68
#